data_AF-A0A4R9HB80-F1
#
_entry.id   AF-A0A4R9HB80-F1
#
_cell.length_a   1.000
_cell.length_b   1.000
_cell.length_c   1.000
_cell.angle_alpha   90.00
_cell.angle_beta   90.00
_cell.angle_gamma   90.00
#
_symmetry.space_group_name_H-M   'P 1'
#
loop_
_entity.id
_entity.type
_entity.pdbx_description
1 polymer ?
#
loop_
_entity_poly.entity_id
_entity_poly.type
_entity_poly.pdbx_seq_one_letter_code
_entity_poly.pdbx_strand_id
1 'polypeptide(L)'
;MRISKLFQILIISSLIVTNIVSCDGNKDGNDKSIIALLAANSFASLPEPDVDTVTMIVGGNNFVLTDKLDCKEGATGIGFLTNDADQMPTLFIHNVDFSVNFGVNVTGGAGPFHVDIDTASGTYFPTTTCPASIMENSLTTYDLQVINCGVSPFGGGATNTVSFRVRCTKD
;
A
#
# COMPACT_ATOMS: atom_id res chain seq x y z
N MET A 1 2.17 59.81 4.92
CA MET A 1 3.17 59.62 3.84
C MET A 1 2.63 58.54 2.91
N ARG A 2 2.30 58.91 1.67
CA ARG A 2 1.69 58.01 0.67
C ARG A 2 2.78 57.09 0.11
N ILE A 3 2.67 55.79 0.36
CA ILE A 3 3.53 54.79 -0.28
C ILE A 3 3.02 54.63 -1.72
N SER A 4 3.87 54.97 -2.68
CA SER A 4 3.57 55.02 -4.11
C SER A 4 3.24 53.64 -4.67
N LYS A 5 2.21 53.56 -5.52
CA LYS A 5 1.73 52.37 -6.26
C LYS A 5 2.75 51.75 -7.25
N LEU A 6 4.01 52.15 -7.20
CA LEU A 6 5.09 51.71 -8.08
C LEU A 6 5.93 50.56 -7.50
N PHE A 7 5.73 50.18 -6.23
CA PHE A 7 6.41 49.03 -5.62
C PHE A 7 5.62 47.69 -5.71
N GLN A 8 4.44 47.70 -6.34
CA GLN A 8 3.61 46.49 -6.55
C GLN A 8 3.91 45.74 -7.86
N ILE A 9 4.88 46.18 -8.67
CA ILE A 9 5.12 45.65 -10.03
C ILE A 9 6.41 44.82 -10.15
N LEU A 10 7.08 44.49 -9.04
CA LEU A 10 8.39 43.81 -9.07
C LEU A 10 8.45 42.41 -8.42
N ILE A 11 7.30 41.78 -8.16
CA ILE A 11 7.22 40.38 -7.70
C ILE A 11 6.19 39.59 -8.54
N ILE A 12 6.25 39.74 -9.87
CA ILE A 12 5.57 38.84 -10.81
C ILE A 12 6.56 38.52 -11.94
N SER A 13 7.60 37.77 -11.59
CA SER A 13 8.50 37.17 -12.57
C SER A 13 9.16 35.93 -11.95
N SER A 14 8.33 34.94 -11.65
CA SER A 14 8.78 33.58 -11.38
C SER A 14 8.12 32.65 -12.37
N LEU A 15 8.79 32.51 -13.52
CA LEU A 15 8.91 31.32 -14.36
C LEU A 15 7.77 30.29 -14.24
N ILE A 16 6.79 30.42 -15.12
CA ILE A 16 5.99 29.28 -15.58
C ILE A 16 6.81 28.65 -16.70
N VAL A 17 7.49 27.54 -16.40
CA VAL A 17 8.08 26.67 -17.44
C VAL A 17 6.96 25.75 -17.93
N THR A 18 6.30 26.14 -19.00
CA THR A 18 5.48 25.23 -19.80
C THR A 18 6.41 24.27 -20.53
N ASN A 19 6.46 23.01 -20.09
CA ASN A 19 6.99 21.93 -20.92
C ASN A 19 5.99 21.68 -22.05
N ILE A 20 6.34 22.22 -23.21
CA ILE A 20 5.74 21.92 -24.49
C ILE A 20 6.12 20.47 -24.80
N VAL A 21 5.18 19.54 -24.61
CA VAL A 21 5.30 18.20 -25.19
C VAL A 21 5.15 18.38 -26.69
N SER A 22 6.28 18.43 -27.39
CA SER A 22 6.31 18.21 -28.83
C SER A 22 6.05 16.73 -29.07
N CYS A 23 4.79 16.38 -29.33
CA CYS A 23 4.46 15.11 -29.95
C CYS A 23 4.81 15.22 -31.44
N ASP A 24 6.09 15.07 -31.77
CA ASP A 24 6.48 14.66 -33.11
C ASP A 24 6.47 13.13 -33.14
N GLY A 25 5.71 12.59 -34.09
CA GLY A 25 5.49 11.16 -34.22
C GLY A 25 6.74 10.50 -34.78
N ASN A 26 7.47 9.79 -33.93
CA ASN A 26 8.33 8.73 -34.41
C ASN A 26 8.23 7.50 -33.50
N LYS A 27 7.87 6.37 -34.10
CA LYS A 27 7.77 5.08 -33.43
C LYS A 27 9.19 4.63 -33.08
N ASP A 28 9.47 4.46 -31.80
CA ASP A 28 10.29 3.35 -31.30
C ASP A 28 10.12 3.22 -29.78
N GLY A 29 9.79 2.00 -29.36
CA GLY A 29 9.37 1.68 -28.01
C GLY A 29 10.47 1.85 -26.97
N ASN A 30 10.11 2.44 -25.83
CA ASN A 30 10.66 2.14 -24.53
C ASN A 30 9.86 2.89 -23.46
N ASP A 31 8.82 2.25 -22.94
CA ASP A 31 7.96 2.69 -21.83
C ASP A 31 8.70 2.76 -20.48
N LYS A 32 10.03 2.91 -20.47
CA LYS A 32 10.86 2.92 -19.26
C LYS A 32 10.88 4.29 -18.58
N SER A 33 10.66 5.37 -19.34
CA SER A 33 10.66 6.74 -18.82
C SER A 33 9.40 7.08 -18.02
N ILE A 34 8.25 6.51 -18.39
CA ILE A 34 6.99 6.67 -17.63
C ILE A 34 7.01 5.81 -16.35
N ILE A 35 7.60 4.61 -16.41
CA ILE A 35 7.80 3.76 -15.23
C ILE A 35 8.77 4.40 -14.21
N ALA A 36 9.80 5.11 -14.69
CA ALA A 36 10.77 5.77 -13.81
C ALA A 36 10.19 6.96 -13.03
N LEU A 37 9.19 7.67 -13.57
CA LEU A 37 8.52 8.78 -12.87
C LEU A 37 7.52 8.29 -11.81
N LEU A 38 6.96 7.08 -11.98
CA LEU A 38 6.13 6.41 -10.98
C LEU A 38 6.95 5.93 -9.76
N ALA A 39 8.20 5.52 -9.98
CA ALA A 39 9.08 5.01 -8.91
C ALA A 39 9.62 6.09 -7.94
N ALA A 40 9.50 7.38 -8.28
CA ALA A 40 10.01 8.48 -7.46
C ALA A 40 8.96 9.10 -6.50
N ASN A 41 7.70 8.69 -6.61
CA ASN A 41 6.66 9.13 -5.69
C ASN A 41 6.55 8.12 -4.56
N SER A 42 6.76 8.56 -3.32
CA SER A 42 6.22 7.89 -2.15
C SER A 42 4.75 7.54 -2.45
N PHE A 43 4.41 6.26 -2.59
CA PHE A 43 3.04 5.86 -2.84
C PHE A 43 2.17 6.37 -1.70
N ALA A 44 1.40 7.44 -1.95
CA ALA A 44 0.39 7.89 -1.00
C ALA A 44 -0.71 6.82 -0.85
N SER A 45 -0.90 6.01 -1.90
CA SER A 45 -1.75 4.83 -1.89
C SER A 45 -1.29 3.81 -2.94
N LEU A 46 -1.65 2.54 -2.75
CA LEU A 46 -1.48 1.43 -3.66
C LEU A 46 -2.70 1.39 -4.58
N PRO A 47 -2.54 0.90 -5.82
CA PRO A 47 -3.67 0.64 -6.70
C PRO A 47 -4.75 -0.17 -5.99
N GLU A 48 -6.01 0.09 -6.33
CA GLU A 48 -7.13 -0.72 -5.86
C GLU A 48 -7.02 -2.13 -6.45
N PRO A 49 -6.92 -3.18 -5.61
CA PRO A 49 -6.89 -4.55 -6.09
C PRO A 49 -8.30 -5.00 -6.52
N ASP A 50 -8.37 -6.01 -7.37
CA ASP A 50 -9.64 -6.68 -7.70
C ASP A 50 -10.27 -7.28 -6.42
N VAL A 51 -11.58 -7.49 -6.44
CA VAL A 51 -12.27 -8.13 -5.31
C VAL A 51 -11.71 -9.53 -5.07
N ASP A 52 -11.51 -9.86 -3.80
CA ASP A 52 -10.89 -11.11 -3.33
C ASP A 52 -9.44 -11.25 -3.81
N THR A 53 -8.68 -10.15 -3.75
CA THR A 53 -7.23 -10.14 -4.02
C THR A 53 -6.48 -9.19 -3.09
N VAL A 54 -5.15 -9.38 -3.04
CA VAL A 54 -4.20 -8.49 -2.33
C VAL A 54 -3.14 -8.02 -3.30
N THR A 55 -2.84 -6.72 -3.29
CA THR A 55 -1.58 -6.21 -3.82
C THR A 55 -0.62 -5.95 -2.66
N MET A 56 0.56 -6.55 -2.70
CA MET A 56 1.53 -6.48 -1.62
C MET A 56 2.94 -6.19 -2.14
N ILE A 57 3.71 -5.41 -1.39
CA ILE A 57 5.10 -5.07 -1.65
C ILE A 57 5.90 -5.45 -0.41
N VAL A 58 6.82 -6.42 -0.51
CA VAL A 58 7.70 -6.82 0.60
C VAL A 58 9.15 -6.60 0.18
N GLY A 59 9.87 -5.74 0.91
CA GLY A 59 11.28 -5.47 0.63
C GLY A 59 11.52 -4.95 -0.80
N GLY A 60 10.53 -4.27 -1.39
CA GLY A 60 10.57 -3.75 -2.77
C GLY A 60 10.10 -4.73 -3.85
N ASN A 61 9.80 -5.99 -3.52
CA ASN A 61 9.25 -6.96 -4.47
C ASN A 61 7.72 -6.90 -4.46
N ASN A 62 7.10 -6.89 -5.65
CA ASN A 62 5.64 -6.85 -5.79
C ASN A 62 5.06 -8.26 -5.88
N PHE A 63 3.93 -8.47 -5.20
CA PHE A 63 3.18 -9.71 -5.15
C PHE A 63 1.69 -9.40 -5.33
N VAL A 64 0.99 -10.34 -5.98
CA VAL A 64 -0.47 -10.35 -6.05
C VAL A 64 -0.95 -11.67 -5.48
N LEU A 65 -1.73 -11.62 -4.40
CA LEU A 65 -2.28 -12.81 -3.75
C LEU A 65 -3.72 -12.99 -4.23
N THR A 66 -4.03 -14.16 -4.77
CA THR A 66 -5.33 -14.46 -5.41
C THR A 66 -6.02 -15.68 -4.82
N ASP A 67 -5.36 -16.40 -3.91
CA ASP A 67 -5.95 -17.54 -3.21
C ASP A 67 -6.51 -17.07 -1.86
N LYS A 68 -7.82 -16.77 -1.84
CA LYS A 68 -8.52 -16.32 -0.62
C LYS A 68 -8.82 -17.51 0.28
N LEU A 69 -8.41 -17.44 1.54
CA LEU A 69 -8.84 -18.37 2.57
C LEU A 69 -10.09 -17.87 3.31
N ASP A 70 -10.00 -16.66 3.84
CA ASP A 70 -11.01 -16.08 4.73
C ASP A 70 -11.07 -14.55 4.57
N CYS A 71 -12.25 -13.99 4.78
CA CYS A 71 -12.47 -12.56 4.99
C CYS A 71 -13.59 -12.38 6.03
N LYS A 72 -13.25 -12.67 7.30
CA LYS A 72 -14.20 -12.74 8.41
C LYS A 72 -13.84 -11.79 9.54
N GLU A 73 -14.84 -11.41 10.31
CA GLU A 73 -14.63 -10.74 11.59
C GLU A 73 -14.09 -11.73 12.64
N GLY A 74 -13.28 -11.23 13.58
CA GLY A 74 -12.76 -12.00 14.70
C GLY A 74 -11.41 -12.67 14.44
N ALA A 75 -11.13 -13.74 15.19
CA ALA A 75 -9.79 -14.31 15.33
C ALA A 75 -9.18 -14.83 14.03
N THR A 76 -9.97 -15.49 13.17
CA THR A 76 -9.52 -15.97 11.87
C THR A 76 -9.12 -14.81 10.97
N GLY A 77 -9.98 -13.78 10.91
CA GLY A 77 -9.69 -12.55 10.20
C GLY A 77 -9.64 -12.72 8.68
N ILE A 78 -8.62 -12.11 8.07
CA ILE A 78 -8.41 -12.08 6.62
C ILE A 78 -7.18 -12.90 6.27
N GLY A 79 -7.28 -13.81 5.29
CA GLY A 79 -6.18 -14.69 4.88
C GLY A 79 -6.08 -14.83 3.36
N PHE A 80 -4.88 -14.62 2.82
CA PHE A 80 -4.59 -14.73 1.39
C PHE A 80 -3.22 -15.37 1.15
N LEU A 81 -3.11 -16.15 0.07
CA LEU A 81 -1.85 -16.70 -0.42
C LEU A 81 -1.67 -16.44 -1.92
N THR A 82 -0.46 -16.70 -2.38
CA THR A 82 -0.18 -16.78 -3.81
C THR A 82 -0.77 -18.08 -4.37
N ASN A 83 -1.41 -18.02 -5.54
CA ASN A 83 -1.93 -19.21 -6.23
C ASN A 83 -0.81 -19.88 -7.05
N ASP A 84 0.21 -20.35 -6.35
CA ASP A 84 1.32 -21.14 -6.90
C ASP A 84 1.58 -22.39 -6.06
N ALA A 85 2.59 -23.18 -6.44
CA ALA A 85 2.90 -24.44 -5.77
C ALA A 85 3.42 -24.27 -4.34
N ASP A 86 4.06 -23.13 -4.05
CA ASP A 86 4.67 -22.86 -2.74
C ASP A 86 3.70 -22.12 -1.80
N GLN A 87 2.62 -21.55 -2.36
CA GLN A 87 1.62 -20.73 -1.68
C GLN A 87 2.24 -19.58 -0.86
N MET A 88 3.30 -18.96 -1.40
CA MET A 88 4.08 -17.93 -0.72
C MET A 88 4.37 -16.73 -1.63
N PRO A 89 4.30 -15.49 -1.13
CA PRO A 89 4.05 -15.13 0.26
C PRO A 89 2.57 -15.25 0.64
N THR A 90 2.32 -15.23 1.96
CA THR A 90 0.98 -15.14 2.57
C THR A 90 0.76 -13.78 3.20
N LEU A 91 -0.51 -13.42 3.38
CA LEU A 91 -0.92 -12.33 4.25
C LEU A 91 -2.04 -12.83 5.15
N PHE A 92 -1.82 -12.77 6.46
CA PHE A 92 -2.83 -12.99 7.47
C PHE A 92 -3.03 -11.72 8.31
N ILE A 93 -4.28 -11.35 8.52
CA ILE A 93 -4.69 -10.27 9.43
C ILE A 93 -5.68 -10.88 10.41
N HIS A 94 -5.26 -11.07 11.66
CA HIS A 94 -6.05 -11.69 12.72
C HIS A 94 -6.80 -10.66 13.58
N ASN A 95 -7.83 -11.13 14.28
CA ASN A 95 -8.64 -10.31 15.19
C ASN A 95 -9.18 -9.04 14.51
N VAL A 96 -9.70 -9.22 13.29
CA VAL A 96 -10.28 -8.14 12.48
C VAL A 96 -11.61 -7.72 13.09
N ASP A 97 -11.87 -6.41 13.11
CA ASP A 97 -13.13 -5.80 13.58
C ASP A 97 -13.74 -4.98 12.45
N PHE A 98 -14.82 -5.48 11.83
CA PHE A 98 -15.48 -4.81 10.72
C PHE A 98 -16.41 -3.68 11.19
N SER A 99 -16.63 -3.51 12.50
CA SER A 99 -17.39 -2.37 13.03
C SER A 99 -16.59 -1.06 12.99
N VAL A 100 -15.25 -1.14 12.97
CA VAL A 100 -14.36 0.01 12.95
C VAL A 100 -14.16 0.53 11.52
N ASN A 101 -14.13 1.85 11.35
CA ASN A 101 -13.99 2.51 10.04
C ASN A 101 -12.79 3.47 9.95
N PHE A 102 -12.15 3.80 11.07
CA PHE A 102 -11.05 4.75 11.14
C PHE A 102 -10.17 4.48 12.36
N GLY A 103 -8.94 5.00 12.34
CA GLY A 103 -8.00 4.84 13.46
C GLY A 103 -7.51 3.40 13.64
N VAL A 104 -7.63 2.56 12.62
CA VAL A 104 -7.13 1.19 12.64
C VAL A 104 -5.62 1.21 12.57
N ASN A 105 -4.99 0.34 13.36
CA ASN A 105 -3.58 0.07 13.25
C ASN A 105 -3.36 -1.43 13.18
N VAL A 106 -2.37 -1.84 12.38
CA VAL A 106 -1.88 -3.21 12.38
C VAL A 106 -0.67 -3.34 13.29
N THR A 107 -0.51 -4.49 13.93
CA THR A 107 0.59 -4.77 14.86
C THR A 107 1.19 -6.15 14.61
N GLY A 108 2.42 -6.36 15.07
CA GLY A 108 2.99 -7.70 15.21
C GLY A 108 2.61 -8.32 16.57
N GLY A 109 2.41 -9.64 16.60
CA GLY A 109 2.03 -10.37 17.81
C GLY A 109 0.57 -10.13 18.24
N ALA A 110 0.22 -10.38 19.49
CA ALA A 110 -1.18 -10.37 19.93
C ALA A 110 -1.84 -8.98 19.90
N GLY A 111 -3.09 -8.91 19.43
CA GLY A 111 -3.88 -7.67 19.39
C GLY A 111 -4.92 -7.68 18.27
N PRO A 112 -5.76 -6.63 18.19
CA PRO A 112 -6.64 -6.43 17.05
C PRO A 112 -5.81 -6.12 15.79
N PHE A 113 -6.24 -6.63 14.63
CA PHE A 113 -5.54 -6.47 13.36
C PHE A 113 -4.05 -6.86 13.42
N HIS A 114 -3.77 -7.97 14.08
CA HIS A 114 -2.44 -8.58 14.11
C HIS A 114 -2.08 -9.11 12.73
N VAL A 115 -0.94 -8.71 12.18
CA VAL A 115 -0.47 -9.13 10.85
C VAL A 115 0.68 -10.12 10.92
N ASP A 116 0.54 -11.22 10.19
CA ASP A 116 1.60 -12.19 9.87
C ASP A 116 1.78 -12.27 8.35
N ILE A 117 3.04 -12.25 7.91
CA ILE A 117 3.41 -12.36 6.50
C ILE A 117 4.44 -13.49 6.38
N ASP A 118 4.04 -14.62 5.83
CA ASP A 118 4.99 -15.69 5.55
C ASP A 118 5.58 -15.52 4.16
N THR A 119 6.89 -15.78 4.07
CA THR A 119 7.63 -15.80 2.82
C THR A 119 8.49 -17.05 2.79
N ALA A 120 9.06 -17.40 1.63
CA ALA A 120 10.06 -18.46 1.56
C ALA A 120 11.29 -18.22 2.47
N SER A 121 11.55 -16.96 2.85
CA SER A 121 12.64 -16.57 3.76
C SER A 121 12.25 -16.58 5.25
N GLY A 122 10.98 -16.80 5.60
CA GLY A 122 10.47 -16.81 6.97
C GLY A 122 9.25 -15.92 7.18
N THR A 123 8.78 -15.90 8.43
CA THR A 123 7.61 -15.13 8.88
C THR A 123 8.01 -13.74 9.35
N TYR A 124 7.36 -12.72 8.81
CA TYR A 124 7.55 -11.32 9.14
C TYR A 124 6.32 -10.75 9.84
N PHE A 125 6.55 -9.84 10.77
CA PHE A 125 5.50 -9.09 11.46
C PHE A 125 5.91 -7.63 11.65
N PRO A 126 4.94 -6.71 11.80
CA PRO A 126 5.23 -5.30 12.11
C PRO A 126 6.14 -5.13 13.33
N THR A 127 7.22 -4.36 13.20
CA THR A 127 8.13 -4.02 14.31
C THR A 127 7.55 -2.97 15.25
N THR A 128 6.57 -2.22 14.75
CA THR A 128 5.86 -1.15 15.43
C THR A 128 4.39 -1.20 15.03
N THR A 129 3.55 -0.46 15.73
CA THR A 129 2.18 -0.20 15.31
C THR A 129 2.18 0.60 14.01
N CYS A 130 1.57 0.06 12.96
CA CYS A 130 1.49 0.70 11.65
C CYS A 130 0.06 1.17 11.37
N PRO A 131 -0.15 2.42 10.97
CA PRO A 131 -1.47 2.91 10.63
C PRO A 131 -2.02 2.17 9.41
N ALA A 132 -3.30 1.81 9.49
CA ALA A 132 -4.05 1.25 8.39
C ALA A 132 -5.18 2.19 7.99
N SER A 133 -5.46 2.27 6.69
CA SER A 133 -6.58 3.02 6.12
C SER A 133 -7.63 2.03 5.64
N ILE A 134 -8.87 2.21 6.10
CA ILE A 134 -10.02 1.51 5.53
C ILE A 134 -10.49 2.33 4.34
N MET A 135 -10.37 1.75 3.15
CA MET A 135 -10.77 2.37 1.89
C MET A 135 -12.24 2.09 1.57
N GLU A 136 -12.73 0.92 1.97
CA GLU A 136 -14.14 0.52 1.88
C GLU A 136 -14.51 -0.40 3.05
N ASN A 137 -15.70 -0.19 3.61
CA ASN A 137 -16.29 -1.09 4.60
C ASN A 137 -17.81 -1.13 4.40
N SER A 138 -18.23 -1.80 3.34
CA SER A 138 -19.65 -1.98 2.98
C SER A 138 -20.20 -3.26 3.61
N LEU A 139 -21.46 -3.59 3.30
CA LEU A 139 -22.08 -4.83 3.78
C LEU A 139 -21.37 -6.09 3.25
N THR A 140 -20.81 -6.02 2.05
CA THR A 140 -20.22 -7.17 1.37
C THR A 140 -18.73 -7.05 1.17
N THR A 141 -18.14 -5.85 1.25
CA THR A 141 -16.75 -5.64 0.86
C THR A 141 -15.98 -4.93 1.97
N TYR A 142 -14.76 -5.41 2.20
CA TYR A 142 -13.78 -4.77 3.07
C TYR A 142 -12.50 -4.51 2.28
N ASP A 143 -12.01 -3.27 2.33
CA ASP A 143 -10.79 -2.82 1.66
C ASP A 143 -9.92 -2.09 2.70
N LEU A 144 -8.77 -2.67 3.01
CA LEU A 144 -7.82 -2.17 4.00
C LEU A 144 -6.43 -2.03 3.40
N GLN A 145 -5.79 -0.93 3.73
CA GLN A 145 -4.48 -0.56 3.22
C GLN A 145 -3.49 -0.23 4.33
N VAL A 146 -2.25 -0.73 4.17
CA VAL A 146 -1.08 -0.38 4.97
C VAL A 146 0.05 0.05 4.03
N ILE A 147 0.75 1.13 4.37
CA ILE A 147 1.85 1.69 3.57
C ILE A 147 3.12 1.77 4.41
N ASN A 148 4.24 1.28 3.85
CA ASN A 148 5.60 1.41 4.37
C ASN A 148 5.75 1.01 5.86
N CYS A 149 5.03 -0.03 6.27
CA CYS A 149 5.13 -0.58 7.61
C CYS A 149 6.47 -1.30 7.78
N GLY A 150 7.24 -0.97 8.83
CA GLY A 150 8.47 -1.67 9.15
C GLY A 150 8.17 -3.08 9.66
N VAL A 151 8.84 -4.09 9.12
CA VAL A 151 8.68 -5.49 9.51
C VAL A 151 10.01 -6.16 9.85
N SER A 152 9.97 -7.15 10.73
CA SER A 152 11.13 -7.97 11.10
C SER A 152 10.76 -9.45 11.06
N PRO A 153 11.70 -10.33 10.68
CA PRO A 153 11.48 -11.76 10.73
C PRO A 153 11.45 -12.26 12.17
N PHE A 154 10.63 -13.30 12.42
CA PHE A 154 10.63 -14.03 13.67
C PHE A 154 11.99 -14.71 13.90
N GLY A 155 12.53 -14.60 15.13
CA GLY A 155 13.84 -15.16 15.46
C GLY A 155 15.05 -14.30 15.06
N GLY A 156 14.82 -13.11 14.48
CA GLY A 156 15.88 -12.15 14.14
C GLY A 156 16.33 -12.23 12.68
N GLY A 157 16.82 -11.12 12.13
CA GLY A 157 17.23 -11.01 10.72
C GLY A 157 17.11 -9.57 10.20
N ALA A 158 17.29 -9.40 8.89
CA ALA A 158 17.19 -8.08 8.27
C ALA A 158 15.75 -7.57 8.29
N THR A 159 15.57 -6.35 8.79
CA THR A 159 14.30 -5.63 8.73
C THR A 159 14.00 -5.23 7.30
N ASN A 160 12.71 -5.20 6.97
CA ASN A 160 12.20 -4.77 5.67
C ASN A 160 11.03 -3.81 5.89
N THR A 161 10.46 -3.34 4.78
CA THR A 161 9.15 -2.69 4.78
C THR A 161 8.13 -3.55 4.04
N VAL A 162 6.88 -3.44 4.48
CA VAL A 162 5.72 -3.97 3.76
C VAL A 162 4.74 -2.83 3.44
N SER A 163 4.19 -2.85 2.24
CA SER A 163 2.95 -2.14 1.90
C SER A 163 1.97 -3.16 1.35
N PHE A 164 0.71 -3.13 1.76
CA PHE A 164 -0.31 -3.98 1.18
C PHE A 164 -1.66 -3.28 1.11
N ARG A 165 -2.47 -3.67 0.14
CA ARG A 165 -3.90 -3.34 0.07
C ARG A 165 -4.65 -4.64 -0.20
N VAL A 166 -5.55 -4.98 0.71
CA VAL A 166 -6.41 -6.16 0.60
C VAL A 166 -7.82 -5.69 0.33
N ARG A 167 -8.49 -6.29 -0.66
CA ARG A 167 -9.91 -6.10 -0.90
C ARG A 167 -10.58 -7.46 -0.95
N CYS A 168 -11.55 -7.70 -0.07
CA CYS A 168 -12.21 -8.99 0.02
C CYS A 168 -13.72 -8.87 0.25
N THR A 169 -14.42 -9.89 -0.23
CA THR A 169 -15.83 -10.12 0.07
C THR A 169 -15.94 -10.71 1.46
N LYS A 170 -16.69 -10.05 2.35
CA LYS A 170 -16.95 -10.51 3.71
C LYS A 170 -17.74 -11.82 3.69
N ASP A 171 -17.32 -12.77 4.51
CA ASP A 171 -18.00 -14.06 4.67
C ASP A 171 -19.03 -14.07 5.81
#